data_AF-A0A2M9L209-F1
#
_entry.id   AF-A0A2M9L209-F1
#
_cell.length_a   1.000
_cell.length_b   1.000
_cell.length_c   1.000
_cell.angle_alpha   90.00
_cell.angle_beta   90.00
_cell.angle_gamma   90.00
#
_symmetry.space_group_name_H-M   'P 1'
#
loop_
_entity.id
_entity.type
_entity.pdbx_description
1 polymer ?
#
loop_
_entity_poly.entity_id
_entity_poly.type
_entity_poly.pdbx_seq_one_letter_code
_entity_poly.pdbx_strand_id
1 'polypeptide(L)' 'MDSPHGYRVAVPGRPGSHAPQITVVVYRTDEITPEGLAVYLGEGGLRVVVHGSVARFLEPYPDGLCHPCGYAYPLGG' A
#
# COMPACT_ATOMS: atom_id res chain seq x y z
N MET A 1 -9.58 -13.96 -10.01
CA MET A 1 -9.74 -12.60 -10.57
C MET A 1 -8.35 -12.02 -10.66
N ASP A 2 -7.96 -11.51 -11.82
CA ASP A 2 -6.66 -10.84 -11.99
C ASP A 2 -6.63 -9.58 -11.13
N SER A 3 -5.96 -9.64 -9.99
CA SER A 3 -5.67 -8.46 -9.19
C SER A 3 -4.88 -7.47 -10.07
N PRO A 4 -5.22 -6.16 -10.05
CA PRO A 4 -4.49 -5.12 -10.76
C PRO A 4 -2.97 -5.26 -10.67
N HIS A 5 -2.29 -4.89 -11.74
CA HIS A 5 -0.82 -4.91 -11.81
C HIS A 5 -0.18 -3.90 -10.84
N GLY A 6 -0.92 -2.88 -10.43
CA GLY A 6 -0.48 -1.90 -9.43
C GLY A 6 -1.61 -1.01 -8.92
N TYR A 7 -1.27 -0.22 -7.90
CA TYR A 7 -2.18 0.72 -7.24
C TYR A 7 -1.49 2.06 -6.96
N ARG A 8 -2.26 3.14 -6.97
CA ARG A 8 -1.93 4.37 -6.22
C ARG A 8 -2.48 4.23 -4.81
N VAL A 9 -1.64 4.39 -3.81
CA VAL A 9 -2.00 4.28 -2.40
C VAL A 9 -1.87 5.64 -1.73
N ALA A 10 -2.99 6.14 -1.23
CA ALA A 10 -3.03 7.30 -0.34
C ALA A 10 -2.55 6.88 1.06
N VAL A 11 -1.37 7.35 1.46
CA VAL A 11 -0.78 7.10 2.78
C VAL A 11 -1.10 8.29 3.69
N PRO A 12 -1.82 8.08 4.81
CA PRO A 12 -2.15 9.15 5.73
C PRO A 12 -0.88 9.76 6.34
N GLY A 13 -0.83 11.09 6.40
CA GLY A 13 0.15 11.78 7.22
C GLY A 13 -0.08 11.51 8.71
N ARG A 14 0.93 11.83 9.54
CA ARG A 14 0.83 11.69 10.99
C ARG A 14 -0.33 12.51 11.58
N PRO A 15 -1.28 11.87 12.28
CA PRO A 15 -2.34 12.58 12.99
C PRO A 15 -1.77 13.63 13.95
N GLY A 16 -2.39 14.81 14.01
CA GLY A 16 -1.98 15.91 14.90
C GLY A 16 -0.70 16.65 14.50
N SER A 17 -0.04 16.29 13.39
CA SER A 17 1.18 16.96 12.91
C SER A 17 0.95 17.87 11.69
N HIS A 18 -0.30 18.09 11.26
CA HIS A 18 -0.64 18.70 9.97
C HIS A 18 0.16 18.11 8.79
N ALA A 19 0.62 16.86 8.95
CA ALA A 19 1.47 16.22 7.97
C ALA A 19 0.62 15.91 6.72
N PRO A 20 1.09 16.27 5.52
CA PRO A 20 0.33 16.03 4.31
C PRO A 20 0.17 14.53 4.06
N GLN A 21 -0.98 14.17 3.49
CA GLN A 21 -1.14 12.87 2.86
C GLN A 21 -0.19 12.78 1.67
N ILE A 22 0.49 11.64 1.53
CA ILE A 22 1.30 11.35 0.34
C ILE A 22 0.64 10.27 -0.50
N THR A 23 0.97 10.22 -1.78
CA THR A 23 0.53 9.15 -2.68
C THR A 23 1.75 8.35 -3.11
N VAL A 24 1.70 7.05 -2.91
CA VAL A 24 2.76 6.11 -3.30
C VAL A 24 2.20 5.16 -4.35
N VAL A 25 2.96 4.91 -5.42
CA VAL A 25 2.61 3.89 -6.41
C VAL A 25 3.25 2.57 -6.00
N VAL A 26 2.46 1.50 -5.99
CA VAL A 26 2.91 0.15 -5.67
C VAL A 26 2.60 -0.79 -6.83
N TYR A 27 3.50 -1.71 -7.12
CA TYR A 27 3.35 -2.71 -8.17
C TYR A 27 3.36 -4.12 -7.60
N ARG A 28 2.63 -5.01 -8.25
CA ARG A 28 2.53 -6.41 -7.84
C ARG A 28 3.89 -7.08 -7.90
N THR A 29 4.23 -7.85 -6.89
CA THR A 29 5.42 -8.72 -6.86
C THR A 29 5.01 -10.18 -7.08
N ASP A 30 6.01 -11.06 -7.19
CA ASP A 30 5.78 -12.51 -7.22
C ASP A 30 5.52 -13.12 -5.82
N GLU A 31 5.53 -12.30 -4.77
CA GLU A 31 5.33 -12.74 -3.39
C GLU A 31 3.84 -12.82 -3.05
N ILE A 32 3.47 -13.91 -2.37
CA ILE A 32 2.14 -14.17 -1.85
C ILE A 32 2.25 -14.37 -0.32
N THR A 33 1.37 -13.73 0.45
CA THR A 33 1.33 -13.91 1.90
C THR A 33 0.81 -15.30 2.29
N PRO A 34 1.01 -15.77 3.54
CA PRO A 34 0.45 -17.04 4.00
C PRO A 34 -1.08 -17.13 3.86
N GLU A 35 -1.77 -15.99 3.85
CA GLU A 35 -3.23 -15.89 3.64
C GLU A 35 -3.64 -15.89 2.15
N GLY A 36 -2.68 -16.05 1.24
CA GLY A 36 -2.93 -16.11 -0.21
C GLY A 36 -3.09 -14.76 -0.90
N LEU A 37 -2.65 -13.66 -0.26
CA LEU A 37 -2.77 -12.31 -0.81
C LEU A 37 -1.51 -11.91 -1.59
N ALA A 38 -1.68 -11.27 -2.75
CA ALA A 38 -0.55 -10.72 -3.50
C ALA A 38 0.06 -9.53 -2.78
N VAL A 39 1.40 -9.53 -2.68
CA VAL A 39 2.15 -8.41 -2.13
C VAL A 39 2.43 -7.40 -3.24
N TYR A 40 2.30 -6.13 -2.88
CA TYR A 40 2.64 -4.99 -3.73
C TYR A 40 3.77 -4.21 -3.07
N LEU A 41 4.75 -3.80 -3.88
CA LEU A 41 5.91 -3.06 -3.44
C LEU A 41 5.93 -1.68 -4.10
N GLY A 42 6.07 -0.64 -3.30
CA GLY A 42 6.30 0.72 -3.74
C GLY A 42 7.73 1.20 -3.47
N GLU A 43 7.99 2.42 -3.91
CA GLU A 43 9.22 3.13 -3.59
C GLU A 43 9.41 3.26 -2.06
N GLY A 44 10.67 3.33 -1.61
CA GLY A 44 10.99 3.43 -0.19
C GLY A 44 10.70 2.15 0.61
N GLY A 45 10.40 1.03 -0.05
CA GLY A 45 10.18 -0.27 0.59
C GLY A 45 8.77 -0.46 1.14
N LEU A 46 7.81 0.41 0.79
CA LEU A 46 6.43 0.25 1.24
C LEU A 46 5.82 -1.02 0.66
N ARG A 47 5.57 -2.01 1.51
CA ARG A 47 4.94 -3.28 1.17
C ARG A 47 3.48 -3.27 1.61
N VAL A 48 2.57 -3.66 0.73
CA VAL A 48 1.13 -3.66 1.02
C VAL A 48 0.45 -4.91 0.46
N VAL A 49 -0.65 -5.31 1.09
CA VAL A 49 -1.68 -6.14 0.44
C VAL A 49 -2.92 -5.29 0.22
N VAL A 50 -3.67 -5.56 -0.85
CA VAL A 50 -4.89 -4.82 -1.16
C VAL A 50 -6.10 -5.74 -1.07
N HIS A 51 -7.11 -5.32 -0.30
CA HIS A 51 -8.42 -5.97 -0.23
C HIS A 51 -9.51 -4.93 -0.52
N GLY A 52 -10.17 -5.07 -1.67
CA GLY A 52 -11.06 -4.03 -2.19
C GLY A 52 -10.29 -2.74 -2.45
N SER A 53 -10.65 -1.67 -1.74
CA SER A 53 -10.00 -0.36 -1.82
C SER A 53 -9.06 -0.06 -0.65
N VAL A 54 -8.78 -1.04 0.21
CA VAL A 54 -7.93 -0.85 1.39
C VAL A 54 -6.56 -1.46 1.12
N ALA A 55 -5.52 -0.62 1.18
CA ALA A 55 -4.14 -1.08 1.25
C ALA A 55 -3.76 -1.27 2.71
N ARG A 56 -3.49 -2.51 3.12
CA ARG A 56 -2.92 -2.82 4.44
C ARG A 56 -1.41 -2.88 4.31
N PHE A 57 -0.70 -2.12 5.13
CA PHE A 57 0.75 -2.09 5.12
C PHE A 57 1.31 -3.33 5.81
N LEU A 58 2.44 -3.82 5.31
CA LEU A 58 3.14 -4.99 5.86
C LEU A 58 4.41 -4.55 6.57
N GLU A 59 4.79 -5.30 7.60
CA GLU A 59 6.06 -5.12 8.29
C GLU A 59 7.24 -5.61 7.41
N PRO A 60 8.44 -5.02 7.58
CA PRO A 60 8.72 -3.84 8.40
C PRO A 60 8.13 -2.56 7.78
N TYR A 61 7.56 -1.69 8.62
CA TYR A 61 7.00 -0.42 8.15
C TYR A 61 8.11 0.56 7.76
N PRO A 62 7.98 1.29 6.64
CA PRO A 62 8.85 2.40 6.33
C PRO A 62 8.76 3.51 7.40
N ASP A 63 9.83 4.29 7.54
CA ASP A 63 9.86 5.42 8.45
C ASP A 63 8.75 6.44 8.13
N GLY A 64 8.15 7.00 9.18
CA GLY A 64 7.10 8.01 9.05
C GLY A 64 5.70 7.45 8.78
N LEU A 65 5.54 6.14 8.60
CA LEU A 65 4.23 5.49 8.51
C LEU A 65 3.51 5.57 9.87
N CYS A 66 2.40 6.29 9.91
CA CYS A 66 1.68 6.59 11.16
C CYS A 66 0.29 5.94 11.25
N HIS A 67 -0.08 5.14 10.25
CA HIS A 67 -1.35 4.44 10.18
C HIS A 67 -1.10 3.08 9.52
N PRO A 68 -1.78 1.99 9.94
CA PRO A 68 -1.53 0.64 9.39
C PRO A 68 -2.15 0.41 8.00
N CYS A 69 -2.97 1.35 7.54
CA CYS A 69 -3.70 1.22 6.28
C CYS A 69 -3.72 2.54 5.49
N GLY A 70 -3.87 2.43 4.18
CA GLY A 70 -4.15 3.52 3.25
C GLY A 70 -5.30 3.15 2.31
N TYR A 71 -5.68 4.10 1.46
CA TYR A 71 -6.69 3.86 0.43
C TYR A 71 -6.03 3.56 -0.91
N ALA A 72 -6.45 2.47 -1.56
CA ALA A 72 -5.90 1.99 -2.81
C ALA A 72 -6.82 2.34 -3.99
N TYR A 73 -6.23 2.90 -5.03
CA TYR A 73 -6.85 3.15 -6.33
C TYR A 73 -6.14 2.28 -7.37
N PRO A 74 -6.83 1.38 -8.07
CA PRO A 74 -6.18 0.55 -9.10
C PRO A 74 -5.58 1.45 -10.17
N LEU A 75 -4.36 1.14 -10.60
CA LEU A 75 -3.85 1.67 -11.85
C LEU A 75 -4.67 1.03 -12.97
N GLY A 76 -5.37 1.85 -13.75
CA GLY A 76 -6.05 1.36 -14.95
C GLY A 76 -5.05 0.69 -15.89
N GLY A 77 -5.48 -0.38 -16.55
CA GLY A 77 -4.87 -0.85 -17.79
C GLY A 77 -5.27 0.03 -18.95
#